data_AF-A0A1J5Q594-F1
#
_entry.id   AF-A0A1J5Q594-F1
#
_cell.length_a   1.000
_cell.length_b   1.000
_cell.length_c   1.000
_cell.angle_alpha   90.00
_cell.angle_beta   90.00
_cell.angle_gamma   90.00
#
_symmetry.space_group_name_H-M   'P 1'
#
loop_
_entity.id
_entity.type
_entity.pdbx_description
1 polymer ?
#
loop_
_entity_poly.entity_id
_entity_poly.type
_entity_poly.pdbx_seq_one_letter_code
_entity_poly.pdbx_strand_id
1 'polypeptide(L)'
;MKVRAAVGETLAAIRHAVHGTNSLIGDAVAVYFRSADVALAFTEAFPLALANDTMVRTDYSPEVPFGRQEKEDVCNLYSMTTAQEAMRRLFPGLSDHAGNLPPLPEIYPDRTAPIIRTGAAGRELVMARWGLPTPPAYLVGKRSDRGVTNVRNTASAHWRRWLRPEFRCLVPFTRFAEPDHQRGGNVWFALPEEVPGFFAGIQVPQWRSVRKIKDGETVDDLFGFLTCPPNAEVAAIHPKAMPVILTKPAEWEIWLTAPATEATALQRPLDDGRLIIDSAAR
;
A
#
# COMPACT_ATOMS: atom_id res chain seq x y z
N MET A 1 -23.59 -21.57 12.27
CA MET A 1 -23.00 -22.85 12.73
C MET A 1 -23.33 -23.05 14.22
N LYS A 2 -23.85 -24.22 14.65
CA LYS A 2 -24.02 -24.54 16.08
C LYS A 2 -22.69 -25.06 16.62
N VAL A 3 -21.99 -24.26 17.42
CA VAL A 3 -20.83 -24.74 18.19
C VAL A 3 -21.38 -25.51 19.39
N ARG A 4 -21.26 -26.85 19.38
CA ARG A 4 -21.50 -27.65 20.60
C ARG A 4 -20.25 -27.55 21.46
N ALA A 5 -20.22 -26.58 22.37
CA ALA A 5 -19.33 -26.68 23.52
C ALA A 5 -19.88 -27.83 24.39
N ALA A 6 -19.05 -28.82 24.71
CA ALA A 6 -19.34 -29.68 25.84
C ALA A 6 -19.34 -28.77 27.07
N VAL A 7 -20.54 -28.47 27.59
CA VAL A 7 -20.71 -27.58 28.74
C VAL A 7 -20.17 -28.33 29.96
N GLY A 8 -18.93 -28.02 30.34
CA GLY A 8 -18.30 -28.45 31.58
C GLY A 8 -17.39 -27.35 32.08
N GLU A 9 -17.87 -26.61 33.09
CA GLU A 9 -17.30 -25.64 34.06
C GLU A 9 -15.92 -24.95 33.87
N THR A 10 -15.23 -25.09 32.74
CA THR A 10 -13.80 -24.74 32.59
C THR A 10 -13.55 -23.62 31.57
N LEU A 11 -14.58 -22.89 31.15
CA LEU A 11 -14.42 -21.71 30.27
C LEU A 11 -14.08 -20.42 31.04
N ALA A 12 -14.22 -20.41 32.37
CA ALA A 12 -13.98 -19.22 33.19
C ALA A 12 -12.50 -18.84 33.36
N ALA A 13 -11.57 -19.78 33.14
CA ALA A 13 -10.15 -19.57 33.41
C ALA A 13 -9.33 -19.10 32.18
N ILE A 14 -9.80 -19.33 30.96
CA ILE A 14 -9.05 -19.02 29.73
C ILE A 14 -9.60 -17.73 29.11
N ARG A 15 -8.83 -16.64 29.21
CA ARG A 15 -9.16 -15.38 28.53
C ARG A 15 -8.97 -15.56 27.02
N HIS A 16 -10.06 -15.79 26.30
CA HIS A 16 -10.09 -15.90 24.84
C HIS A 16 -11.04 -14.86 24.23
N ALA A 17 -10.84 -14.52 22.96
CA ALA A 17 -11.77 -13.69 22.18
C ALA A 17 -12.15 -14.46 20.91
N VAL A 18 -13.45 -14.48 20.59
CA VAL A 18 -14.00 -15.14 19.41
C VAL A 18 -14.69 -14.09 18.54
N HIS A 19 -14.35 -14.06 17.26
CA HIS A 19 -15.08 -13.30 16.25
C HIS A 19 -15.29 -14.16 15.01
N GLY A 20 -16.48 -14.07 14.40
CA GLY A 20 -16.75 -14.71 13.12
C GLY A 20 -16.04 -13.97 11.99
N THR A 21 -15.36 -14.68 11.11
CA THR A 21 -14.67 -14.07 9.96
C THR A 21 -15.11 -14.77 8.67
N ASN A 22 -15.14 -14.02 7.56
CA ASN A 22 -15.30 -14.61 6.23
C ASN A 22 -13.90 -14.82 5.64
N SER A 23 -13.54 -16.07 5.34
CA SER A 23 -12.31 -16.41 4.61
C SER A 23 -12.61 -16.62 3.12
N LEU A 24 -11.58 -16.57 2.27
CA LEU A 24 -11.67 -16.90 0.84
C LEU A 24 -12.08 -18.36 0.57
N ILE A 25 -12.15 -19.21 1.61
CA ILE A 25 -12.39 -20.66 1.51
C ILE A 25 -13.68 -21.07 2.28
N GLY A 26 -14.45 -20.12 2.81
CA GLY A 26 -15.71 -20.35 3.52
C GLY A 26 -15.84 -19.62 4.86
N ASP A 27 -16.88 -19.96 5.63
CA ASP A 27 -17.09 -19.50 7.01
C ASP A 27 -15.92 -19.91 7.89
N ALA A 28 -15.30 -18.95 8.58
CA ALA A 28 -14.17 -19.20 9.45
C ALA A 28 -14.40 -18.63 10.86
N VAL A 29 -13.80 -19.28 11.84
CA VAL A 29 -13.73 -18.79 13.22
C VAL A 29 -12.26 -18.62 13.57
N ALA A 30 -11.88 -17.39 13.91
CA ALA A 30 -10.55 -17.11 14.44
C ALA A 30 -10.64 -17.03 15.97
N VAL A 31 -9.76 -17.79 16.65
CA VAL A 31 -9.62 -17.75 18.11
C VAL A 31 -8.21 -17.28 18.42
N TYR A 32 -8.11 -16.22 19.23
CA TYR A 32 -6.84 -15.60 19.59
C TYR A 32 -6.42 -16.00 21.00
N PHE A 33 -5.17 -16.39 21.15
CA PHE A 33 -4.56 -16.78 22.42
C PHE A 33 -3.40 -15.86 22.77
N ARG A 34 -3.08 -15.77 24.06
CA ARG A 34 -2.00 -14.90 24.57
C ARG A 34 -0.61 -15.52 24.46
N SER A 35 -0.52 -16.84 24.27
CA SER A 35 0.72 -17.58 24.04
C SER A 35 0.44 -18.87 23.26
N ALA A 36 1.49 -19.43 22.66
CA ALA A 36 1.43 -20.71 21.95
C ALA A 36 1.00 -21.85 22.89
N ASP A 37 1.49 -21.86 24.14
CA ASP A 37 1.13 -22.88 25.14
C ASP A 37 -0.37 -22.88 25.45
N VAL A 38 -0.99 -21.70 25.53
CA VAL A 38 -2.44 -21.57 25.77
C VAL A 38 -3.23 -22.01 24.54
N ALA A 39 -2.72 -21.73 23.34
CA ALA A 39 -3.33 -22.20 22.09
C ALA A 39 -3.29 -23.74 22.00
N LEU A 40 -2.13 -24.35 22.29
CA LEU A 40 -1.94 -25.80 22.29
C LEU A 40 -2.87 -26.47 23.30
N ALA A 41 -2.85 -26.02 24.55
CA ALA A 41 -3.73 -26.53 25.60
C ALA A 41 -5.22 -26.41 25.25
N PHE A 42 -5.62 -25.31 24.60
CA PHE A 42 -6.98 -25.15 24.11
C PHE A 42 -7.31 -26.14 22.99
N THR A 43 -6.43 -26.34 22.02
CA THR A 43 -6.68 -27.29 20.92
C THR A 43 -6.69 -28.75 21.37
N GLU A 44 -5.93 -29.10 22.40
CA GLU A 44 -5.97 -30.43 23.02
C GLU A 44 -7.26 -30.66 23.80
N ALA A 45 -7.69 -29.66 24.59
CA ALA A 45 -8.92 -29.74 25.37
C ALA A 45 -10.20 -29.64 24.50
N PHE A 46 -10.11 -28.95 23.36
CA PHE A 46 -11.24 -28.68 22.47
C PHE A 46 -10.86 -29.00 21.01
N PRO A 47 -11.01 -30.26 20.57
CA PRO A 47 -10.87 -30.59 19.16
C PRO A 47 -11.97 -29.87 18.38
N LEU A 48 -11.61 -28.76 17.72
CA LEU A 48 -12.51 -28.04 16.83
C LEU A 48 -12.72 -28.88 15.56
N ALA A 49 -13.98 -29.12 15.20
CA ALA A 49 -14.36 -29.70 13.92
C ALA A 49 -15.39 -28.78 13.26
N LEU A 50 -15.29 -28.60 11.94
CA LEU A 50 -16.37 -27.98 11.17
C LEU A 50 -17.56 -28.95 11.10
N ALA A 51 -18.77 -28.43 10.89
CA ALA A 51 -19.99 -29.24 10.89
C ALA A 51 -20.07 -30.32 9.78
N ASN A 52 -19.11 -30.32 8.85
CA ASN A 52 -18.96 -31.29 7.77
C ASN A 52 -17.74 -32.21 7.94
N ASP A 53 -17.18 -32.30 9.15
CA ASP A 53 -15.98 -33.10 9.51
C ASP A 53 -14.72 -32.81 8.69
N THR A 54 -14.68 -31.70 7.94
CA THR A 54 -13.45 -31.25 7.28
C THR A 54 -12.67 -30.30 8.17
N MET A 55 -11.40 -30.60 8.38
CA MET A 55 -10.46 -29.75 9.11
C MET A 55 -9.30 -29.40 8.18
N VAL A 56 -9.27 -28.14 7.71
CA VAL A 56 -8.06 -27.56 7.12
C VAL A 56 -7.42 -26.71 8.21
N ARG A 57 -6.44 -27.27 8.92
CA ARG A 57 -5.57 -26.49 9.81
C ARG A 57 -4.65 -25.66 8.94
N THR A 58 -4.91 -24.36 8.85
CA THR A 58 -3.90 -23.39 8.46
C THR A 58 -3.35 -22.76 9.73
N ASP A 59 -2.29 -23.36 10.27
CA ASP A 59 -1.51 -22.72 11.34
C ASP A 59 -0.85 -21.47 10.76
N TYR A 60 -1.31 -20.28 11.16
CA TYR A 60 -0.65 -19.04 10.78
C TYR A 60 0.19 -18.48 11.93
N SER A 61 1.50 -18.56 11.68
CA SER A 61 2.67 -17.86 12.21
C SER A 61 3.02 -17.95 13.71
N PRO A 62 4.22 -18.48 14.03
CA PRO A 62 4.81 -18.33 15.36
C PRO A 62 5.23 -16.87 15.58
N GLU A 63 5.08 -16.42 16.82
CA GLU A 63 5.73 -15.24 17.42
C GLU A 63 5.59 -13.90 16.71
N VAL A 64 4.42 -13.25 16.84
CA VAL A 64 4.34 -11.78 16.76
C VAL A 64 4.06 -11.24 18.15
N PRO A 65 5.01 -10.56 18.83
CA PRO A 65 4.77 -9.96 20.13
C PRO A 65 3.59 -8.99 20.09
N PHE A 66 2.71 -9.07 21.08
CA PHE A 66 1.63 -8.09 21.28
C PHE A 66 2.21 -6.66 21.27
N GLY A 67 1.74 -5.84 20.33
CA GLY A 67 2.12 -4.42 20.25
C GLY A 67 3.17 -4.05 19.20
N ARG A 68 3.76 -5.00 18.47
CA ARG A 68 4.52 -4.68 17.26
C ARG A 68 3.54 -4.67 16.08
N GLN A 69 3.21 -3.48 15.56
CA GLN A 69 2.68 -3.41 14.19
C GLN A 69 3.75 -4.06 13.30
N GLU A 70 3.35 -4.90 12.33
CA GLU A 70 4.24 -5.18 11.20
C GLU A 70 4.85 -3.84 10.80
N LYS A 71 6.18 -3.73 10.87
CA LYS A 71 6.84 -2.62 10.21
C LYS A 71 6.38 -2.76 8.78
N GLU A 72 5.72 -1.73 8.26
CA GLU A 72 5.18 -1.75 6.92
C GLU A 72 6.35 -1.93 5.96
N ASP A 73 6.64 -3.19 5.65
CA ASP A 73 7.59 -3.70 4.67
C ASP A 73 7.02 -3.34 3.28
N VAL A 74 6.90 -2.05 3.01
CA VAL A 74 6.45 -1.46 1.76
C VAL A 74 7.22 -0.17 1.54
N CYS A 75 7.50 0.15 0.28
CA CYS A 75 8.10 1.41 -0.14
C CYS A 75 7.38 2.62 0.48
N ASN A 76 7.99 3.20 1.51
CA ASN A 76 7.47 4.33 2.27
C ASN A 76 8.45 5.51 2.26
N LEU A 77 9.35 5.55 1.28
CA LEU A 77 10.26 6.66 1.06
C LEU A 77 10.66 6.70 -0.41
N TYR A 78 10.53 7.87 -1.02
CA TYR A 78 11.05 8.11 -2.37
C TYR A 78 11.52 9.55 -2.52
N SER A 79 12.14 9.87 -3.64
CA SER A 79 12.55 11.23 -3.98
C SER A 79 12.00 11.64 -5.33
N MET A 80 11.91 12.94 -5.55
CA MET A 80 11.61 13.55 -6.82
C MET A 80 12.50 14.79 -6.92
N THR A 81 13.58 14.70 -7.70
CA THR A 81 14.54 15.80 -7.88
C THR A 81 14.58 16.32 -9.31
N THR A 82 13.78 15.73 -10.21
CA THR A 82 13.61 16.18 -11.59
C THR A 82 13.06 17.59 -11.61
N ALA A 83 13.67 18.46 -12.42
CA ALA A 83 13.21 19.82 -12.59
C ALA A 83 11.77 19.86 -13.14
N GLN A 84 10.95 20.77 -12.63
CA GLN A 84 9.57 20.98 -13.05
C GLN A 84 9.43 21.18 -14.57
N GLU A 85 10.36 21.93 -15.17
CA GLU A 85 10.42 22.14 -16.61
C GLU A 85 10.67 20.84 -17.41
N ALA A 86 11.46 19.91 -16.87
CA ALA A 86 11.65 18.61 -17.52
C ALA A 86 10.35 17.80 -17.53
N MET A 87 9.53 17.86 -16.46
CA MET A 87 8.21 17.24 -16.46
C MET A 87 7.26 17.88 -17.47
N ARG A 88 7.28 19.22 -17.59
CA ARG A 88 6.46 19.93 -18.59
C ARG A 88 6.80 19.53 -20.03
N ARG A 89 8.07 19.24 -20.32
CA ARG A 89 8.50 18.77 -21.65
C ARG A 89 8.00 17.37 -21.99
N LEU A 90 7.80 16.51 -20.99
CA LEU A 90 7.26 15.15 -21.19
C LEU A 90 5.77 15.17 -21.57
N PHE A 91 5.03 16.20 -21.17
CA PHE A 91 3.59 16.31 -21.39
C PHE A 91 3.25 17.65 -22.07
N PRO A 92 3.24 17.70 -23.41
CA PRO A 92 2.80 18.89 -24.14
C PRO A 92 1.40 19.33 -23.70
N GLY A 93 1.25 20.63 -23.40
CA GLY A 93 -0.03 21.18 -22.93
C GLY A 93 -0.36 20.94 -21.46
N LEU A 94 0.59 20.45 -20.65
CA LEU A 94 0.43 20.29 -19.20
C LEU A 94 0.16 21.63 -18.51
N SER A 95 -1.01 21.75 -17.88
CA SER A 95 -1.34 22.86 -16.99
C SER A 95 -0.56 22.71 -15.68
N ASP A 96 0.26 23.70 -15.35
CA ASP A 96 1.10 23.62 -14.15
C ASP A 96 0.48 24.42 -12.99
N HIS A 97 0.07 23.70 -11.96
CA HIS A 97 -0.52 24.22 -10.74
C HIS A 97 0.29 23.83 -9.49
N ALA A 98 1.51 23.29 -9.66
CA ALA A 98 2.34 22.87 -8.53
C ALA A 98 3.02 24.04 -7.81
N GLY A 99 3.01 25.24 -8.40
CA GLY A 99 3.73 26.40 -7.88
C GLY A 99 5.23 26.29 -8.14
N ASN A 100 6.06 26.86 -7.26
CA ASN A 100 7.51 26.67 -7.32
C ASN A 100 7.86 25.31 -6.69
N LEU A 101 8.23 24.34 -7.52
CA LEU A 101 8.51 22.97 -7.08
C LEU A 101 10.02 22.79 -6.82
N PRO A 102 10.47 22.77 -5.54
CA PRO A 102 11.87 22.49 -5.23
C PRO A 102 12.20 21.00 -5.45
N PRO A 103 13.48 20.64 -5.56
CA PRO A 103 13.89 19.25 -5.43
C PRO A 103 13.43 18.67 -4.09
N LEU A 104 12.84 17.48 -4.12
CA LEU A 104 12.35 16.75 -2.96
C LEU A 104 13.22 15.50 -2.77
N PRO A 105 14.34 15.58 -2.03
CA PRO A 105 15.27 14.46 -1.85
C PRO A 105 14.70 13.32 -1.02
N GLU A 106 13.70 13.62 -0.17
CA GLU A 106 13.00 12.65 0.67
C GLU A 106 11.53 13.04 0.81
N ILE A 107 10.65 12.16 0.36
CA ILE A 107 9.21 12.27 0.46
C ILE A 107 8.75 11.10 1.34
N TYR A 108 8.21 11.44 2.50
CA TYR A 108 7.66 10.49 3.47
C TYR A 108 6.13 10.44 3.41
N PRO A 109 5.49 9.38 3.94
CA PRO A 109 4.04 9.31 4.08
C PRO A 109 3.47 10.56 4.74
N ASP A 110 2.26 10.93 4.33
CA ASP A 110 1.53 12.10 4.83
C ASP A 110 2.20 13.45 4.50
N ARG A 111 3.18 13.47 3.58
CA ARG A 111 3.75 14.68 2.96
C ARG A 111 3.11 14.98 1.62
N THR A 112 3.24 16.22 1.19
CA THR A 112 2.76 16.67 -0.13
C THR A 112 3.84 16.45 -1.18
N ALA A 113 3.45 15.96 -2.35
CA ALA A 113 4.32 15.71 -3.50
C ALA A 113 3.58 16.00 -4.80
N PRO A 114 4.30 16.27 -5.91
CA PRO A 114 3.67 16.50 -7.20
C PRO A 114 3.09 15.20 -7.76
N ILE A 115 1.95 15.31 -8.43
CA ILE A 115 1.36 14.27 -9.27
C ILE A 115 0.90 14.88 -10.59
N ILE A 116 0.86 14.07 -11.63
CA ILE A 116 0.25 14.42 -12.92
C ILE A 116 -1.07 13.69 -13.04
N ARG A 117 -2.17 14.40 -13.17
CA ARG A 117 -3.52 13.81 -13.31
C ARG A 117 -4.28 14.42 -14.48
N THR A 118 -5.42 13.84 -14.83
CA THR A 118 -6.34 14.40 -15.81
C THR A 118 -7.35 15.29 -15.09
N GLY A 119 -7.23 16.61 -15.26
CA GLY A 119 -8.19 17.62 -14.83
C GLY A 119 -9.24 17.93 -15.92
N ALA A 120 -10.10 18.91 -15.66
CA ALA A 120 -11.20 19.28 -16.57
C ALA A 120 -10.71 19.85 -17.91
N ALA A 121 -9.57 20.55 -17.91
CA ALA A 121 -9.00 21.20 -19.11
C ALA A 121 -7.91 20.36 -19.80
N GLY A 122 -7.61 19.17 -19.30
CA GLY A 122 -6.50 18.34 -19.76
C GLY A 122 -5.60 17.89 -18.62
N ARG A 123 -4.35 17.55 -18.95
CA ARG A 123 -3.38 17.10 -17.96
C ARG A 123 -2.93 18.28 -17.10
N GLU A 124 -2.83 18.05 -15.80
CA GLU A 124 -2.32 19.04 -14.86
C GLU A 124 -1.27 18.45 -13.91
N LEU A 125 -0.27 19.27 -13.58
CA LEU A 125 0.70 19.02 -12.52
C LEU A 125 0.21 19.72 -11.25
N VAL A 126 -0.08 18.96 -10.21
CA VAL A 126 -0.63 19.47 -8.95
C VAL A 126 0.11 18.89 -7.75
N MET A 127 0.01 19.55 -6.60
CA MET A 127 0.49 19.02 -5.34
C MET A 127 -0.62 18.23 -4.62
N ALA A 128 -0.32 17.01 -4.20
CA ALA A 128 -1.25 16.15 -3.46
C ALA A 128 -0.56 15.49 -2.26
N ARG A 129 -1.33 15.08 -1.25
CA ARG A 129 -0.84 14.49 -0.01
C ARG A 129 -0.75 12.96 -0.12
N TRP A 130 0.40 12.39 0.21
CA TRP A 130 0.65 10.96 0.09
C TRP A 130 -0.01 10.17 1.23
N GLY A 131 -1.08 9.45 0.92
CA GLY A 131 -1.83 8.63 1.85
C GLY A 131 -3.32 8.65 1.53
N LEU A 132 -3.77 7.68 0.73
CA LEU A 132 -5.16 7.51 0.34
C LEU A 132 -6.07 7.21 1.54
N PRO A 133 -7.40 7.36 1.43
CA PRO A 133 -8.28 7.07 2.54
C PRO A 133 -8.17 5.60 2.98
N THR A 134 -8.03 5.38 4.27
CA THR A 134 -7.97 4.03 4.85
C THR A 134 -9.34 3.35 4.78
N PRO A 135 -9.44 2.03 4.50
CA PRO A 135 -10.72 1.34 4.55
C PRO A 135 -11.40 1.50 5.92
N PRO A 136 -12.70 1.84 5.98
CA PRO A 136 -13.37 2.21 7.24
C PRO A 136 -13.23 1.18 8.37
N ALA A 137 -13.18 -0.11 8.03
CA ALA A 137 -12.96 -1.19 8.99
C ALA A 137 -11.68 -1.04 9.81
N TYR A 138 -10.62 -0.43 9.25
CA TYR A 138 -9.35 -0.18 9.94
C TYR A 138 -9.31 1.15 10.71
N LEU A 139 -10.36 1.97 10.60
CA LEU A 139 -10.47 3.25 11.30
C LEU A 139 -11.29 3.16 12.60
N VAL A 140 -11.87 1.99 12.92
CA VAL A 140 -12.64 1.80 14.15
C VAL A 140 -11.76 2.08 15.38
N GLY A 141 -12.21 3.00 16.23
CA GLY A 141 -11.48 3.43 17.43
C GLY A 141 -10.27 4.33 17.16
N LYS A 142 -10.03 4.76 15.90
CA LYS A 142 -8.98 5.71 15.55
C LYS A 142 -9.53 7.14 15.52
N ARG A 143 -8.73 8.08 16.02
CA ARG A 143 -9.06 9.54 16.02
C ARG A 143 -8.51 10.29 14.81
N SER A 144 -7.74 9.60 13.96
CA SER A 144 -7.12 10.16 12.76
C SER A 144 -6.86 9.07 11.73
N ASP A 145 -6.92 9.42 10.46
CA ASP A 145 -6.55 8.59 9.32
C ASP A 145 -5.13 8.94 8.86
N ARG A 146 -4.17 8.01 9.03
CA ARG A 146 -2.79 8.20 8.55
C ARG A 146 -2.68 8.04 7.02
N GLY A 147 -3.70 7.43 6.41
CA GLY A 147 -3.78 7.09 5.02
C GLY A 147 -2.96 5.88 4.61
N VAL A 148 -3.25 5.38 3.41
CA VAL A 148 -2.60 4.23 2.78
C VAL A 148 -1.74 4.72 1.62
N THR A 149 -0.44 4.48 1.69
CA THR A 149 0.53 4.92 0.68
C THR A 149 0.60 3.99 -0.53
N ASN A 150 0.44 2.69 -0.28
CA ASN A 150 0.67 1.61 -1.24
C ASN A 150 -0.59 0.75 -1.42
N VAL A 151 -1.03 0.55 -2.68
CA VAL A 151 -2.21 -0.24 -3.02
C VAL A 151 -1.78 -1.54 -3.68
N ARG A 152 -1.96 -2.66 -2.98
CA ARG A 152 -1.53 -3.99 -3.45
C ARG A 152 -2.66 -4.78 -4.10
N ASN A 153 -3.81 -4.88 -3.42
CA ASN A 153 -4.94 -5.68 -3.88
C ASN A 153 -5.97 -4.79 -4.61
N THR A 154 -5.79 -4.58 -5.91
CA THR A 154 -6.68 -3.77 -6.76
C THR A 154 -8.08 -4.39 -6.92
N ALA A 155 -8.26 -5.68 -6.64
CA ALA A 155 -9.57 -6.34 -6.66
C ALA A 155 -10.44 -6.01 -5.43
N SER A 156 -9.85 -5.48 -4.35
CA SER A 156 -10.59 -5.08 -3.15
C SER A 156 -11.68 -4.05 -3.47
N ALA A 157 -12.86 -4.24 -2.88
CA ALA A 157 -14.00 -3.33 -3.06
C ALA A 157 -13.66 -1.87 -2.70
N HIS A 158 -12.78 -1.66 -1.73
CA HIS A 158 -12.34 -0.32 -1.32
C HIS A 158 -11.59 0.41 -2.44
N TRP A 159 -10.72 -0.31 -3.16
CA TRP A 159 -9.84 0.27 -4.18
C TRP A 159 -10.49 0.34 -5.57
N ARG A 160 -11.32 -0.65 -5.94
CA ARG A 160 -11.94 -0.74 -7.29
C ARG A 160 -12.63 0.55 -7.75
N ARG A 161 -13.27 1.28 -6.83
CA ARG A 161 -13.97 2.55 -7.15
C ARG A 161 -13.02 3.67 -7.59
N TRP A 162 -11.73 3.60 -7.22
CA TRP A 162 -10.71 4.60 -7.51
C TRP A 162 -9.72 4.15 -8.60
N LEU A 163 -10.04 3.08 -9.34
CA LEU A 163 -9.25 2.63 -10.50
C LEU A 163 -9.77 3.16 -11.83
N ARG A 164 -10.85 3.96 -11.80
CA ARG A 164 -11.37 4.62 -13.00
C ARG A 164 -10.44 5.75 -13.44
N PRO A 165 -10.41 6.12 -14.74
CA PRO A 165 -9.54 7.15 -15.29
C PRO A 165 -9.44 8.43 -14.47
N GLU A 166 -10.55 8.97 -13.98
CA GLU A 166 -10.60 10.21 -13.22
C GLU A 166 -9.87 10.18 -11.87
N PHE A 167 -9.57 8.98 -11.35
CA PHE A 167 -8.85 8.76 -10.10
C PHE A 167 -7.42 8.26 -10.32
N ARG A 168 -6.91 8.20 -11.55
CA ARG A 168 -5.52 7.80 -11.81
C ARG A 168 -4.61 9.02 -11.95
N CYS A 169 -3.37 8.85 -11.54
CA CYS A 169 -2.32 9.85 -11.70
C CYS A 169 -0.97 9.17 -11.96
N LEU A 170 -0.02 9.93 -12.47
CA LEU A 170 1.38 9.56 -12.54
C LEU A 170 2.11 10.24 -11.38
N VAL A 171 2.87 9.46 -10.61
CA VAL A 171 3.68 9.98 -9.50
C VAL A 171 5.13 10.04 -9.95
N PRO A 172 5.68 11.22 -10.29
CA PRO A 172 7.08 11.34 -10.69
C PRO A 172 8.01 10.96 -9.53
N PHE A 173 9.06 10.22 -9.85
CA PHE A 173 10.12 9.88 -8.89
C PHE A 173 11.49 9.92 -9.58
N THR A 174 12.55 10.05 -8.78
CA THR A 174 13.94 9.91 -9.23
C THR A 174 14.62 8.68 -8.64
N ARG A 175 14.34 8.39 -7.37
CA ARG A 175 14.72 7.12 -6.71
C ARG A 175 13.70 6.77 -5.63
N PHE A 176 13.65 5.51 -5.23
CA PHE A 176 12.86 5.04 -4.10
C PHE A 176 13.69 4.16 -3.17
N ALA A 177 13.28 4.10 -1.92
CA ALA A 177 14.00 3.39 -0.88
C ALA A 177 13.20 2.21 -0.36
N GLU A 178 13.88 1.08 -0.20
CA GLU A 178 13.38 -0.05 0.59
C GLU A 178 14.27 -0.25 1.83
N PRO A 179 13.69 -0.65 2.97
CA PRO A 179 14.45 -0.91 4.17
C PRO A 179 15.33 -2.15 4.00
N ASP A 180 16.63 -2.03 4.31
CA ASP A 180 17.54 -3.18 4.40
C ASP A 180 17.54 -3.70 5.83
N HIS A 181 16.81 -4.80 6.05
CA HIS A 181 16.71 -5.43 7.36
C HIS A 181 18.00 -6.13 7.81
N GLN A 182 18.90 -6.45 6.88
CA GLN A 182 20.16 -7.14 7.21
C GLN A 182 21.23 -6.14 7.67
N ARG A 183 21.38 -5.02 6.96
CA ARG A 183 22.43 -4.02 7.24
C ARG A 183 21.93 -2.84 8.07
N GLY A 184 20.61 -2.64 8.14
CA GLY A 184 20.00 -1.44 8.71
C GLY A 184 20.09 -0.26 7.76
N GLY A 185 19.07 0.60 7.80
CA GLY A 185 18.95 1.75 6.89
C GLY A 185 18.12 1.45 5.65
N ASN A 186 18.31 2.27 4.62
CA ASN A 186 17.56 2.21 3.36
C ASN A 186 18.51 1.95 2.20
N VAL A 187 18.09 1.11 1.25
CA VAL A 187 18.73 0.95 -0.05
C VAL A 187 17.91 1.72 -1.07
N TRP A 188 18.58 2.60 -1.81
CA TRP A 188 17.96 3.42 -2.84
C TRP A 188 18.08 2.78 -4.21
N PHE A 189 16.96 2.69 -4.92
CA PHE A 189 16.84 2.20 -6.28
C PHE A 189 16.47 3.35 -7.21
N ALA A 190 17.13 3.43 -8.35
CA ALA A 190 16.85 4.40 -9.39
C ALA A 190 16.72 3.72 -10.76
N LEU A 191 16.06 4.40 -11.70
CA LEU A 191 16.19 4.06 -13.11
C LEU A 191 17.58 4.53 -13.61
N PRO A 192 18.10 3.94 -14.70
CA PRO A 192 19.25 4.51 -15.40
C PRO A 192 19.01 5.98 -15.76
N GLU A 193 20.11 6.72 -15.91
CA GLU A 193 20.08 8.15 -16.22
C GLU A 193 19.21 8.46 -17.45
N GLU A 194 18.55 9.63 -17.42
CA GLU A 194 17.67 10.13 -18.50
C GLU A 194 16.39 9.33 -18.78
N VAL A 195 16.10 8.24 -18.06
CA VAL A 195 14.83 7.52 -18.20
C VAL A 195 13.77 8.12 -17.28
N PRO A 196 12.75 8.84 -17.80
CA PRO A 196 11.66 9.32 -16.96
C PRO A 196 10.82 8.16 -16.42
N GLY A 197 10.67 8.10 -15.10
CA GLY A 197 9.88 7.10 -14.40
C GLY A 197 8.72 7.72 -13.64
N PHE A 198 7.59 7.00 -13.65
CA PHE A 198 6.43 7.33 -12.83
C PHE A 198 5.94 6.09 -12.08
N PHE A 199 5.49 6.26 -10.83
CA PHE A 199 4.65 5.22 -10.24
C PHE A 199 3.22 5.29 -10.77
N ALA A 200 2.61 4.12 -10.93
CA ALA A 200 1.19 3.98 -11.27
C ALA A 200 0.32 4.44 -10.09
N GLY A 201 -0.01 5.72 -10.06
CA GLY A 201 -0.70 6.39 -8.97
C GLY A 201 -2.22 6.35 -9.07
N ILE A 202 -2.87 6.40 -7.90
CA ILE A 202 -4.28 6.76 -7.78
C ILE A 202 -4.42 7.99 -6.88
N GLN A 203 -5.46 8.79 -7.13
CA GLN A 203 -5.74 10.03 -6.44
C GLN A 203 -7.21 10.11 -6.00
N VAL A 204 -7.46 10.77 -4.88
CA VAL A 204 -8.80 11.05 -4.36
C VAL A 204 -8.85 12.55 -4.02
N PRO A 205 -9.51 13.37 -4.85
CA PRO A 205 -9.54 14.81 -4.65
C PRO A 205 -10.50 15.19 -3.52
N GLN A 206 -10.22 16.33 -2.87
CA GLN A 206 -11.12 17.00 -1.92
C GLN A 206 -11.63 16.09 -0.79
N TRP A 207 -10.77 15.20 -0.29
CA TRP A 207 -11.13 14.27 0.77
C TRP A 207 -11.10 14.95 2.13
N ARG A 208 -12.24 14.92 2.82
CA ARG A 208 -12.38 15.48 4.17
C ARG A 208 -12.04 14.42 5.22
N SER A 209 -11.03 14.69 6.06
CA SER A 209 -10.64 13.78 7.15
C SER A 209 -9.74 14.45 8.19
N VAL A 210 -9.60 13.84 9.37
CA VAL A 210 -8.57 14.21 10.34
C VAL A 210 -7.30 13.41 10.04
N ARG A 211 -6.29 14.03 9.46
CA ARG A 211 -5.01 13.36 9.14
C ARG A 211 -4.04 13.34 10.32
N LYS A 212 -3.93 14.47 11.00
CA LYS A 212 -3.21 14.62 12.27
C LYS A 212 -4.14 15.25 13.28
N ILE A 213 -4.21 14.67 14.48
CA ILE A 213 -5.08 15.17 15.55
C ILE A 213 -4.86 16.66 15.82
N LYS A 214 -3.60 17.11 15.77
CA LYS A 214 -3.22 18.51 16.01
C LYS A 214 -3.73 19.51 14.96
N ASP A 215 -3.96 19.05 13.73
CA ASP A 215 -4.36 19.92 12.62
C ASP A 215 -5.89 19.97 12.48
N GLY A 216 -6.62 19.10 13.20
CA GLY A 216 -8.05 18.96 13.08
C GLY A 216 -8.49 18.32 11.76
N GLU A 217 -9.72 18.60 11.36
CA GLU A 217 -10.25 18.15 10.07
C GLU A 217 -9.72 19.02 8.93
N THR A 218 -9.19 18.38 7.90
CA THR A 218 -8.68 19.02 6.69
C THR A 218 -9.42 18.50 5.45
N VAL A 219 -9.33 19.26 4.36
CA VAL A 219 -9.75 18.82 3.02
C VAL A 219 -8.49 18.75 2.18
N ASP A 220 -8.13 17.55 1.74
CA ASP A 220 -6.88 17.30 1.03
C ASP A 220 -7.15 16.60 -0.30
N ASP A 221 -6.37 16.95 -1.33
CA ASP A 221 -6.19 16.06 -2.48
C ASP A 221 -5.20 14.97 -2.09
N LEU A 222 -5.62 13.72 -2.12
CA LEU A 222 -4.84 12.58 -1.66
C LEU A 222 -4.30 11.78 -2.85
N PHE A 223 -3.15 11.14 -2.68
CA PHE A 223 -2.66 10.15 -3.62
C PHE A 223 -1.96 8.98 -2.94
N GLY A 224 -1.78 7.90 -3.69
CA GLY A 224 -0.93 6.75 -3.38
C GLY A 224 -0.62 6.04 -4.68
N PHE A 225 0.09 4.92 -4.64
CA PHE A 225 0.44 4.21 -5.87
C PHE A 225 0.36 2.70 -5.71
N LEU A 226 0.24 2.02 -6.85
CA LEU A 226 0.16 0.58 -6.89
C LEU A 226 1.51 -0.05 -6.54
N THR A 227 1.45 -1.22 -5.91
CA THR A 227 2.60 -2.10 -5.69
C THR A 227 2.36 -3.46 -6.34
N CYS A 228 3.44 -4.16 -6.67
CA CYS A 228 3.45 -5.46 -7.31
C CYS A 228 4.53 -6.37 -6.68
N PRO A 229 4.63 -7.66 -7.03
CA PRO A 229 5.80 -8.46 -6.67
C PRO A 229 7.10 -7.78 -7.12
N PRO A 230 8.21 -7.91 -6.37
CA PRO A 230 9.47 -7.28 -6.73
C PRO A 230 10.13 -7.96 -7.96
N ASN A 231 10.93 -7.20 -8.70
CA ASN A 231 11.88 -7.72 -9.68
C ASN A 231 13.15 -8.26 -8.98
N ALA A 232 14.10 -8.81 -9.72
CA ALA A 232 15.30 -9.45 -9.15
C ALA A 232 16.10 -8.51 -8.22
N GLU A 233 16.30 -7.26 -8.61
CA GLU A 233 17.08 -6.28 -7.84
C GLU A 233 16.41 -5.93 -6.51
N VAL A 234 15.11 -5.64 -6.53
CA VAL A 234 14.36 -5.30 -5.31
C VAL A 234 14.19 -6.54 -4.45
N ALA A 235 13.93 -7.72 -5.03
CA ALA A 235 13.71 -8.95 -4.28
C ALA A 235 14.91 -9.37 -3.43
N ALA A 236 16.13 -9.05 -3.91
CA ALA A 236 17.37 -9.31 -3.17
C ALA A 236 17.47 -8.53 -1.85
N ILE A 237 16.78 -7.40 -1.73
CA ILE A 237 16.80 -6.54 -0.54
C ILE A 237 15.48 -6.63 0.23
N HIS A 238 14.35 -6.57 -0.48
CA HIS A 238 13.01 -6.49 0.06
C HIS A 238 12.05 -7.39 -0.76
N PRO A 239 11.85 -8.65 -0.35
CA PRO A 239 11.15 -9.65 -1.15
C PRO A 239 9.62 -9.46 -1.16
N LYS A 240 9.08 -8.52 -0.36
CA LYS A 240 7.63 -8.39 -0.20
C LYS A 240 6.98 -7.74 -1.39
N ALA A 241 7.46 -6.59 -1.87
CA ALA A 241 6.84 -5.84 -2.97
C ALA A 241 7.80 -4.79 -3.54
N MET A 242 7.47 -4.26 -4.71
CA MET A 242 8.03 -3.02 -5.26
C MET A 242 6.90 -2.11 -5.78
N PRO A 243 7.13 -0.78 -5.90
CA PRO A 243 6.21 0.10 -6.63
C PRO A 243 6.02 -0.34 -8.08
N VAL A 244 4.83 -0.14 -8.64
CA VAL A 244 4.61 -0.31 -10.08
C VAL A 244 5.21 0.87 -10.82
N ILE A 245 6.22 0.62 -11.66
CA ILE A 245 6.97 1.65 -12.38
C ILE A 245 6.59 1.64 -13.86
N LEU A 246 6.22 2.81 -14.38
CA LEU A 246 5.88 3.05 -15.79
C LEU A 246 6.99 3.90 -16.42
N THR A 247 7.57 3.42 -17.52
CA THR A 247 8.75 4.04 -18.16
C THR A 247 8.51 4.47 -19.60
N LYS A 248 7.42 4.00 -20.22
CA LYS A 248 7.12 4.27 -21.62
C LYS A 248 5.93 5.23 -21.74
N PRO A 249 5.97 6.20 -22.69
CA PRO A 249 4.84 7.09 -22.94
C PRO A 249 3.49 6.37 -23.17
N ALA A 250 3.52 5.20 -23.84
CA ALA A 250 2.32 4.39 -24.04
C ALA A 250 1.76 3.81 -22.73
N GLU A 251 2.62 3.42 -21.78
CA GLU A 251 2.19 2.96 -20.46
C GLU A 251 1.56 4.10 -19.65
N TRP A 252 2.12 5.31 -19.75
CA TRP A 252 1.57 6.51 -19.11
C TRP A 252 0.17 6.84 -19.66
N GLU A 253 0.00 6.75 -20.98
CA GLU A 253 -1.29 6.96 -21.64
C GLU A 253 -2.33 5.93 -21.18
N ILE A 254 -2.01 4.63 -21.29
CA ILE A 254 -2.89 3.55 -20.84
C ILE A 254 -3.27 3.76 -19.37
N TRP A 255 -2.30 4.10 -18.52
CA TRP A 255 -2.53 4.34 -17.11
C TRP A 255 -3.41 5.57 -16.83
N LEU A 256 -3.45 6.57 -17.70
CA LEU A 256 -4.30 7.74 -17.49
C LEU A 256 -5.69 7.60 -18.11
N THR A 257 -5.82 6.88 -19.24
CA THR A 257 -7.05 6.93 -20.06
C THR A 257 -7.76 5.60 -20.28
N ALA A 258 -7.05 4.46 -20.28
CA ALA A 258 -7.66 3.16 -20.59
C ALA A 258 -8.66 2.69 -19.51
N PRO A 259 -9.60 1.78 -19.82
CA PRO A 259 -10.47 1.16 -18.82
C PRO A 259 -9.66 0.46 -17.71
N ALA A 260 -10.24 0.39 -16.51
CA ALA A 260 -9.55 -0.15 -15.33
C ALA A 260 -8.97 -1.56 -15.56
N THR A 261 -9.66 -2.42 -16.30
CA THR A 261 -9.21 -3.79 -16.61
C THR A 261 -7.92 -3.84 -17.42
N GLU A 262 -7.76 -2.90 -18.36
CA GLU A 262 -6.55 -2.79 -19.18
C GLU A 262 -5.43 -2.12 -18.39
N ALA A 263 -5.77 -1.07 -17.65
CA ALA A 263 -4.82 -0.34 -16.83
C ALA A 263 -4.17 -1.20 -15.74
N THR A 264 -4.96 -2.04 -15.05
CA THR A 264 -4.43 -2.91 -13.99
C THR A 264 -3.55 -4.03 -14.54
N ALA A 265 -3.55 -4.30 -15.85
CA ALA A 265 -2.55 -5.18 -16.45
C ALA A 265 -1.12 -4.61 -16.36
N LEU A 266 -0.98 -3.29 -16.15
CA LEU A 266 0.30 -2.65 -15.86
C LEU A 266 0.77 -2.87 -14.40
N GLN A 267 -0.05 -3.47 -13.52
CA GLN A 267 0.34 -3.82 -12.15
C GLN A 267 1.26 -5.05 -12.13
N ARG A 268 2.47 -4.90 -12.66
CA ARG A 268 3.49 -5.93 -12.80
C ARG A 268 4.87 -5.37 -12.42
N PRO A 269 5.84 -6.22 -12.04
CA PRO A 269 7.22 -5.77 -11.84
C PRO A 269 7.77 -5.09 -13.10
N LEU A 270 8.67 -4.13 -12.88
CA LEU A 270 9.57 -3.69 -13.94
C LEU A 270 10.49 -4.86 -14.32
N ASP A 271 10.88 -4.94 -15.59
CA ASP A 271 11.77 -6.01 -16.05
C ASP A 271 13.08 -6.03 -15.22
N ASP A 272 13.67 -7.21 -15.05
CA ASP A 272 14.94 -7.37 -14.35
C ASP A 272 16.07 -6.62 -15.08
N GLY A 273 17.06 -6.13 -14.34
CA GLY A 273 18.21 -5.38 -14.85
C GLY A 273 17.88 -3.94 -15.26
N ARG A 274 16.70 -3.43 -14.87
CA ARG A 274 16.23 -2.07 -15.18
C ARG A 274 16.38 -1.11 -14.02
N LEU A 275 16.77 -1.57 -12.84
CA LEU A 275 17.04 -0.72 -11.68
C LEU A 275 18.52 -0.77 -11.33
N ILE A 276 19.04 0.37 -10.91
CA ILE A 276 20.38 0.49 -10.32
C ILE A 276 20.25 0.80 -8.84
N ILE A 277 21.17 0.26 -8.03
CA ILE A 277 21.31 0.65 -6.63
C ILE A 277 22.14 1.93 -6.59
N ASP A 278 21.55 3.01 -6.11
CA ASP A 278 22.23 4.28 -5.93
C ASP A 278 23.11 4.25 -4.67
N SER A 279 24.40 3.94 -4.86
CA SER A 279 25.39 3.88 -3.78
C SER A 279 25.83 5.25 -3.26
N ALA A 280 25.43 6.36 -3.90
CA ALA A 280 25.81 7.72 -3.49
C ALA A 280 24.95 8.25 -2.32
N ALA A 281 23.90 7.53 -1.93
CA ALA A 281 23.06 7.84 -0.79
C ALA A 281 23.52 7.08 0.47
N ARG A 282 24.63 7.52 1.08
CA ARG A 282 24.97 7.16 2.46
C ARG A 282 24.74 8.34 3.40
#